data_AF-A0A5A9W1M8-F1
#
_entry.id   AF-A0A5A9W1M8-F1
#
_cell.length_a   1.000
_cell.length_b   1.000
_cell.length_c   1.000
_cell.angle_alpha   90.00
_cell.angle_beta   90.00
_cell.angle_gamma   90.00
#
_symmetry.space_group_name_H-M   'P 1'
#
loop_
_entity.id
_entity.type
_entity.pdbx_description
1 polymer ?
#
loop_
_entity_poly.entity_id
_entity_poly.type
_entity_poly.pdbx_seq_one_letter_code
_entity_poly.pdbx_strand_id
1 'polypeptide(L)'
;MLLILSGLLSACSREPSPEKMQRGDQLYGYYCRECHLHRGIGAEFEHLPVGVSQLQVHDLVLIIKHGYQLGHPMGHFPNLSHEQALTVAEYAVALRQQQRQATLPAQSTKP
;
A
#
# COMPACT_ATOMS: atom_id res chain seq x y z
N MET A 1 -27.16 44.10 1.48
CA MET A 1 -27.86 43.06 0.69
C MET A 1 -26.89 42.60 -0.38
N LEU A 2 -26.65 41.28 -0.49
CA LEU A 2 -25.87 40.55 -1.53
C LEU A 2 -24.36 40.91 -1.62
N LEU A 3 -23.40 39.99 -1.75
CA LEU A 3 -23.44 38.54 -1.91
C LEU A 3 -22.09 37.97 -1.47
N ILE A 4 -22.14 36.98 -0.58
CA ILE A 4 -21.07 36.03 -0.28
C ILE A 4 -20.81 35.20 -1.54
N LEU A 5 -19.62 34.62 -1.62
CA LEU A 5 -19.39 33.29 -2.20
C LEU A 5 -19.40 33.24 -3.74
N SER A 6 -18.22 33.04 -4.34
CA SER A 6 -18.03 32.16 -5.51
C SER A 6 -16.55 32.19 -5.95
N GLY A 7 -15.66 31.70 -5.08
CA GLY A 7 -14.23 31.58 -5.39
C GLY A 7 -13.60 30.28 -4.89
N LEU A 8 -14.40 29.33 -4.42
CA LEU A 8 -13.94 27.95 -4.26
C LEU A 8 -13.99 27.33 -5.66
N LEU A 9 -12.96 27.61 -6.46
CA LEU A 9 -12.66 26.80 -7.63
C LEU A 9 -12.58 25.35 -7.13
N SER A 10 -13.58 24.56 -7.49
CA SER A 10 -13.49 23.11 -7.44
C SER A 10 -12.29 22.73 -8.30
N ALA A 11 -11.13 22.56 -7.68
CA ALA A 11 -10.08 21.75 -8.26
C ALA A 11 -10.69 20.36 -8.37
N CYS A 12 -11.22 20.05 -9.55
CA CYS A 12 -11.49 18.68 -9.95
C CYS A 12 -10.14 17.97 -9.88
N SER A 13 -9.85 17.39 -8.72
CA SER A 13 -8.64 16.66 -8.45
C SER A 13 -8.71 15.37 -9.26
N ARG A 14 -8.40 15.46 -10.56
CA ARG A 14 -8.08 14.26 -11.34
C ARG A 14 -6.94 13.59 -10.61
N GLU A 15 -7.15 12.34 -10.20
CA GLU A 15 -6.08 11.53 -9.65
C GLU A 15 -4.89 11.58 -10.62
N PRO A 16 -3.67 11.82 -10.11
CA PRO A 16 -2.50 11.87 -10.96
C PRO A 16 -2.37 10.56 -11.74
N SER A 17 -1.95 10.65 -13.00
CA SER A 17 -1.59 9.44 -13.75
C SER A 17 -0.55 8.63 -12.96
N PRO A 18 -0.53 7.29 -13.04
CA PRO A 18 0.41 6.46 -12.27
C PRO A 18 1.88 6.85 -12.45
N GLU A 19 2.25 7.28 -13.66
CA GLU A 19 3.57 7.83 -14.02
C GLU A 19 4.01 9.02 -13.16
N LYS A 20 3.05 9.77 -12.60
CA LYS A 20 3.26 10.99 -11.81
C LYS A 20 3.02 10.77 -10.31
N MET A 21 2.56 9.59 -9.92
CA MET A 21 2.35 9.25 -8.52
C MET A 21 3.70 9.08 -7.83
N GLN A 22 3.87 9.75 -6.70
CA GLN A 22 5.08 9.63 -5.86
C GLN A 22 4.76 9.19 -4.44
N ARG A 23 3.48 9.16 -4.05
CA ARG A 23 3.09 8.77 -2.70
C ARG A 23 2.85 7.27 -2.62
N GLY A 24 3.32 6.66 -1.53
CA GLY A 24 3.22 5.21 -1.33
C GLY A 24 1.78 4.71 -1.23
N ASP A 25 0.88 5.47 -0.61
CA ASP A 25 -0.54 5.12 -0.50
C ASP A 25 -1.27 5.18 -1.86
N GLN A 26 -0.94 6.17 -2.70
CA GLN A 26 -1.48 6.26 -4.06
C GLN A 26 -0.95 5.12 -4.94
N LEU A 27 0.36 4.86 -4.91
CA LEU A 27 0.98 3.77 -5.65
C LEU A 27 0.43 2.42 -5.20
N TYR A 28 0.29 2.19 -3.90
CA TYR A 28 -0.27 0.96 -3.34
C TYR A 28 -1.74 0.79 -3.73
N GLY A 29 -2.54 1.85 -3.61
CA GLY A 29 -3.95 1.86 -4.01
C GLY A 29 -4.12 1.50 -5.48
N TYR A 30 -3.30 2.07 -6.36
CA TYR A 30 -3.38 1.85 -7.79
C TYR A 30 -2.86 0.46 -8.22
N TYR A 31 -1.70 0.04 -7.72
CA TYR A 31 -1.00 -1.16 -8.22
C TYR A 31 -1.25 -2.42 -7.39
N CYS A 32 -1.55 -2.32 -6.09
CA CYS A 32 -1.45 -3.45 -5.16
C CYS A 32 -2.78 -3.84 -4.53
N ARG A 33 -3.53 -2.86 -4.00
CA ARG A 33 -4.67 -3.05 -3.11
C ARG A 33 -5.71 -4.02 -3.66
N GLU A 34 -6.14 -3.78 -4.90
CA GLU A 34 -7.22 -4.56 -5.51
C GLU A 34 -6.85 -6.04 -5.64
N CYS A 35 -5.62 -6.32 -6.06
CA CYS A 35 -5.14 -7.69 -6.17
C CYS A 35 -5.04 -8.36 -4.79
N HIS A 36 -4.51 -7.66 -3.79
CA HIS A 36 -4.39 -8.20 -2.44
C HIS A 36 -5.76 -8.51 -1.79
N LEU A 37 -6.75 -7.66 -2.03
CA LEU A 37 -8.14 -7.88 -1.63
C LEU A 37 -8.68 -9.18 -2.26
N HIS A 38 -8.58 -9.31 -3.58
CA HIS A 38 -9.15 -10.44 -4.32
C HIS A 38 -8.37 -11.75 -4.17
N ARG A 39 -7.06 -11.68 -3.89
CA ARG A 39 -6.19 -12.84 -3.68
C ARG A 39 -6.18 -13.33 -2.23
N GLY A 40 -6.92 -12.66 -1.34
CA GLY A 40 -7.27 -13.20 -0.03
C GLY A 40 -6.28 -12.89 1.10
N ILE A 41 -5.31 -11.98 0.89
CA ILE A 41 -4.50 -11.45 2.00
C ILE A 41 -5.09 -10.17 2.60
N GLY A 42 -6.15 -9.63 1.98
CA GLY A 42 -6.85 -8.42 2.41
C GLY A 42 -6.33 -7.16 1.71
N ALA A 43 -7.17 -6.13 1.62
CA ALA A 43 -6.83 -4.87 0.95
C ALA A 43 -5.61 -4.19 1.57
N GLU A 44 -5.43 -4.38 2.88
CA GLU A 44 -4.37 -3.80 3.68
C GLU A 44 -3.72 -4.84 4.59
N PHE A 45 -3.67 -6.11 4.14
CA PHE A 45 -3.02 -7.23 4.84
C PHE A 45 -3.79 -7.83 6.03
N GLU A 46 -5.10 -7.62 6.12
CA GLU A 46 -5.96 -8.05 7.23
C GLU A 46 -6.05 -9.57 7.38
N HIS A 47 -5.82 -10.33 6.30
CA HIS A 47 -5.99 -11.78 6.26
C HIS A 47 -4.65 -12.52 6.10
N LEU A 48 -3.53 -11.87 6.43
CA LEU A 48 -2.21 -12.49 6.36
C LEU A 48 -2.12 -13.67 7.37
N PRO A 49 -1.72 -14.87 6.93
CA PRO A 49 -1.61 -16.01 7.84
C PRO A 49 -0.63 -15.76 9.00
N VAL A 50 -0.94 -16.36 10.15
CA VAL A 50 -0.04 -16.35 11.31
C VAL A 50 1.28 -17.03 10.94
N GLY A 51 2.39 -16.44 11.39
CA GLY A 51 3.74 -16.99 11.16
C GLY A 51 4.42 -16.54 9.86
N VAL A 52 3.75 -15.76 9.01
CA VAL A 52 4.42 -15.15 7.84
C VAL A 52 5.37 -14.05 8.33
N SER A 53 6.65 -14.15 7.96
CA SER A 53 7.69 -13.18 8.33
C SER A 53 7.58 -11.88 7.55
N GLN A 54 7.97 -10.76 8.18
CA GLN A 54 8.03 -9.48 7.48
C GLN A 54 9.19 -9.47 6.47
N LEU A 55 8.85 -9.22 5.21
CA LEU A 55 9.84 -8.91 4.18
C LEU A 55 10.42 -7.52 4.41
N GLN A 56 11.71 -7.37 4.11
CA GLN A 56 12.37 -6.07 4.17
C GLN A 56 12.00 -5.23 2.95
N VAL A 57 12.22 -3.92 3.03
CA VAL A 57 11.94 -2.99 1.93
C VAL A 57 12.65 -3.42 0.64
N HIS A 58 13.93 -3.80 0.72
CA HIS A 58 14.70 -4.23 -0.45
C HIS A 58 14.16 -5.52 -1.09
N ASP A 59 13.69 -6.48 -0.28
CA ASP A 59 13.05 -7.70 -0.79
C ASP A 59 11.80 -7.33 -1.58
N LEU A 60 10.96 -6.45 -1.03
CA LEU A 60 9.74 -5.99 -1.68
C LEU A 60 10.04 -5.25 -2.99
N VAL A 61 11.07 -4.40 -3.05
CA VAL A 61 11.47 -3.74 -4.30
C VAL A 61 11.81 -4.76 -5.39
N LEU A 62 12.56 -5.82 -5.04
CA LEU A 62 12.89 -6.88 -5.97
C LEU A 62 11.63 -7.62 -6.45
N ILE A 63 10.74 -7.98 -5.54
CA ILE A 63 9.48 -8.65 -5.84
C ILE A 63 8.61 -7.78 -6.76
N ILE A 64 8.47 -6.49 -6.45
CA ILE A 64 7.66 -5.54 -7.23
C ILE A 64 8.20 -5.42 -8.66
N LYS A 65 9.52 -5.31 -8.84
CA LYS A 65 10.12 -5.05 -10.15
C LYS A 65 10.33 -6.32 -10.98
N HIS A 66 10.62 -7.45 -10.34
CA HIS A 66 11.07 -8.67 -11.02
C HIS A 66 10.14 -9.87 -10.80
N GLY A 67 9.14 -9.74 -9.92
CA GLY A 67 8.24 -10.82 -9.56
C GLY A 67 8.86 -11.79 -8.55
N TYR A 68 8.03 -12.69 -8.04
CA TYR A 68 8.44 -13.67 -7.04
C TYR A 68 7.50 -14.87 -6.99
N GLN A 69 8.01 -16.00 -6.50
CA GLN A 69 7.31 -17.29 -6.49
C GLN A 69 7.10 -17.88 -5.08
N LEU A 70 6.94 -17.06 -4.02
CA LEU A 70 6.46 -17.58 -2.73
C LEU A 70 4.94 -17.46 -2.62
N GLY A 71 4.26 -18.61 -2.54
CA GLY A 71 2.87 -18.75 -2.11
C GLY A 71 1.80 -18.45 -3.17
N HIS A 72 1.99 -17.41 -4.00
CA HIS A 72 1.13 -17.10 -5.14
C HIS A 72 1.88 -16.26 -6.18
N PRO A 73 1.59 -16.41 -7.49
CA PRO A 73 2.18 -15.54 -8.50
C PRO A 73 1.68 -14.10 -8.30
N MET A 74 2.54 -13.24 -7.78
CA MET A 74 2.33 -11.79 -7.83
C MET A 74 2.76 -11.29 -9.21
N GLY A 75 1.95 -10.41 -9.81
CA GLY A 75 2.41 -9.66 -10.98
C GLY A 75 3.66 -8.85 -10.63
N HIS A 76 4.45 -8.50 -11.64
CA HIS A 76 5.54 -7.54 -11.49
C HIS A 76 5.21 -6.28 -12.28
N PHE A 77 5.77 -5.16 -11.84
CA PHE A 77 5.50 -3.84 -12.36
C PHE A 77 6.81 -3.24 -12.89
N PRO A 78 7.32 -3.71 -14.04
CA PRO A 78 8.63 -3.29 -14.54
C PRO A 78 8.66 -1.81 -14.90
N ASN A 79 7.49 -1.23 -15.19
CA ASN A 79 7.32 0.18 -15.56
C ASN A 79 7.39 1.13 -14.35
N LEU A 80 7.30 0.64 -13.11
CA LEU A 80 7.57 1.48 -11.94
C LEU A 80 9.04 1.92 -11.96
N SER A 81 9.28 3.21 -11.79
CA SER A 81 10.64 3.69 -11.52
C SER A 81 11.20 3.01 -10.26
N HIS A 82 12.52 3.01 -10.11
CA HIS A 82 13.12 2.47 -8.89
C HIS A 82 12.62 3.20 -7.64
N GLU A 83 12.49 4.52 -7.71
CA GLU A 83 11.99 5.37 -6.62
C GLU A 83 10.53 5.03 -6.28
N GLN A 84 9.65 4.89 -7.27
CA GLN A 84 8.25 4.50 -7.00
C GLN A 84 8.16 3.11 -6.39
N ALA A 85 8.96 2.15 -6.86
CA ALA A 85 9.02 0.81 -6.30
C ALA A 85 9.51 0.84 -4.84
N LEU A 86 10.51 1.67 -4.52
CA LEU A 86 10.98 1.88 -3.16
C LEU A 86 9.87 2.48 -2.30
N THR A 87 9.22 3.55 -2.75
CA THR A 87 8.19 4.24 -1.98
C THR A 87 6.98 3.36 -1.69
N VAL A 88 6.52 2.55 -2.64
CA VAL A 88 5.41 1.61 -2.40
C VAL A 88 5.84 0.45 -1.49
N ALA A 89 7.10 0.00 -1.57
CA ALA A 89 7.64 -1.01 -0.66
C ALA A 89 7.72 -0.50 0.79
N GLU A 90 8.22 0.71 1.01
CA GLU A 90 8.26 1.36 2.33
C GLU A 90 6.86 1.49 2.92
N TYR A 91 5.89 1.94 2.11
CA TYR A 91 4.50 2.02 2.52
C TYR A 91 3.92 0.66 2.89
N ALA A 92 4.13 -0.38 2.07
CA ALA A 92 3.63 -1.72 2.35
C ALA A 92 4.23 -2.32 3.63
N VAL A 93 5.52 -2.06 3.89
CA VAL A 93 6.18 -2.46 5.15
C VAL A 93 5.54 -1.76 6.35
N ALA A 94 5.34 -0.45 6.27
CA ALA A 94 4.71 0.32 7.34
C ALA A 94 3.26 -0.15 7.60
N LEU A 95 2.48 -0.35 6.54
CA LEU A 95 1.10 -0.85 6.62
C LEU A 95 1.03 -2.21 7.32
N ARG A 96 1.94 -3.12 6.96
CA ARG A 96 2.01 -4.43 7.61
C ARG A 96 2.43 -4.34 9.09
N GLN A 97 3.32 -3.42 9.44
CA GLN A 97 3.67 -3.16 10.84
C GLN A 97 2.45 -2.67 11.63
N GLN A 98 1.67 -1.75 11.06
CA GLN A 98 0.44 -1.24 11.67
C GLN A 98 -0.59 -2.37 11.87
N GLN A 99 -0.81 -3.22 10.88
CA GLN A 99 -1.73 -4.36 11.03
C GLN A 99 -1.30 -5.31 12.15
N ARG A 100 0.00 -5.66 12.22
CA ARG A 100 0.48 -6.49 13.33
C ARG A 100 0.24 -5.84 14.70
N GLN A 101 0.44 -4.53 14.82
CA GLN A 101 0.18 -3.81 16.06
C GLN A 101 -1.31 -3.82 16.41
N ALA A 102 -2.20 -3.71 15.42
CA ALA A 102 -3.65 -3.76 15.61
C ALA A 102 -4.16 -5.18 15.96
N THR A 103 -3.51 -6.24 15.46
CA THR A 103 -3.91 -7.64 15.71
C THR A 103 -3.27 -8.24 16.97
N LEU A 104 -2.19 -7.65 17.50
CA LEU A 104 -1.64 -8.06 18.78
C LEU A 104 -2.70 -7.84 19.88
N PRO A 105 -3.04 -8.86 20.69
CA PRO A 105 -3.94 -8.64 21.81
C PRO A 105 -3.32 -7.56 22.70
N ALA A 106 -4.12 -6.53 23.04
CA ALA A 106 -3.73 -5.52 24.01
C ALA A 106 -3.13 -6.25 25.22
N GLN A 107 -1.82 -6.10 25.42
CA GLN A 107 -1.10 -6.86 26.42
C GLN A 107 -1.70 -6.51 27.79
N SER A 108 -2.52 -7.42 28.30
CA SER A 108 -2.69 -7.79 29.69
C SER A 108 -2.22 -6.70 30.68
N THR A 109 -3.04 -5.68 30.90
CA THR A 109 -3.00 -4.97 32.18
C THR A 109 -3.46 -5.96 33.24
N LYS A 110 -2.51 -6.70 33.79
CA LYS A 110 -2.72 -7.50 35.00
C LYS A 110 -2.99 -6.51 36.15
N PRO A 111 -4.06 -6.68 36.93
CA PRO A 111 -4.30 -5.87 38.12
C PRO A 111 -3.23 -6.11 39.19
#